data_AF-A0A7X1H6Q6-F1
#
_entry.id   AF-A0A7X1H6Q6-F1
#
_cell.length_a   1.000
_cell.length_b   1.000
_cell.length_c   1.000
_cell.angle_alpha   90.00
_cell.angle_beta   90.00
_cell.angle_gamma   90.00
#
_symmetry.space_group_name_H-M   'P 1'
#
loop_
_entity.id
_entity.type
_entity.pdbx_description
1 polymer ?
#
loop_
_entity_poly.entity_id
_entity_poly.type
_entity_poly.pdbx_seq_one_letter_code
_entity_poly.pdbx_strand_id
1 'polypeptide(L)'
;MAVFTETKKSIRKMIMDQVLAEGTCPTNAQLAQAHSLSADELAIVHRNLEAGICVAVQNKQHENMKYFQGEKLSVPPPELGEIFYARPFATFKNHYPVWVDGDQKWYGECAVEVCGISMMFPGKEVAVRSVCRQTKEPVEIVARDGKLLHYSPKTLRVHIGFPIRYFPDDAVGWCDYNSFFSSEEAVNEWKKKHPRIKGITRSPETTAEFIVNLVGKGRLDYDYQPRLPVLSVLFRAHRYGFTRQKPILKYFWPDPFWLPTPYMLSSMKRMGYKNYIRFSIF
;
A
#
# COMPACT_ATOMS: atom_id res chain seq x y z
N MET A 1 14.33 16.10 9.25
CA MET A 1 13.32 15.43 8.42
C MET A 1 12.85 16.40 7.35
N ALA A 2 12.56 15.92 6.15
CA ALA A 2 12.05 16.76 5.07
C ALA A 2 10.55 17.06 5.27
N VAL A 3 10.10 18.19 4.75
CA VAL A 3 8.69 18.62 4.75
C VAL A 3 8.26 18.88 3.32
N PHE A 4 6.99 18.58 3.00
CA PHE A 4 6.44 18.93 1.71
C PHE A 4 6.31 20.45 1.57
N THR A 5 6.77 20.97 0.43
CA THR A 5 6.53 22.35 0.02
C THR A 5 5.06 22.53 -0.34
N GLU A 6 4.57 23.76 -0.40
CA GLU A 6 3.19 24.05 -0.77
C GLU A 6 2.81 23.47 -2.15
N THR A 7 3.71 23.53 -3.12
CA THR A 7 3.51 22.88 -4.43
C THR A 7 3.25 21.37 -4.31
N LYS A 8 4.00 20.66 -3.47
CA LYS A 8 3.83 19.20 -3.28
C LYS A 8 2.52 18.88 -2.58
N LYS A 9 2.14 19.67 -1.57
CA LYS A 9 0.85 19.54 -0.87
C LYS A 9 -0.30 19.79 -1.83
N SER A 10 -0.18 20.82 -2.68
CA SER A 10 -1.19 21.17 -3.68
C SER A 10 -1.37 20.09 -4.75
N ILE A 11 -0.28 19.54 -5.27
CA ILE A 11 -0.31 18.39 -6.21
C ILE A 11 -0.96 17.18 -5.54
N ARG A 12 -0.54 16.84 -4.32
CA ARG A 12 -1.14 15.73 -3.57
C ARG A 12 -2.64 15.94 -3.35
N LYS A 13 -3.05 17.17 -3.01
CA LYS A 13 -4.46 17.54 -2.87
C LYS A 13 -5.22 17.29 -4.17
N MET A 14 -4.72 17.79 -5.30
CA MET A 14 -5.35 17.60 -6.61
C MET A 14 -5.51 16.10 -6.95
N ILE A 15 -4.47 15.29 -6.71
CA ILE A 15 -4.52 13.83 -6.89
C ILE A 15 -5.60 13.20 -6.01
N MET A 16 -5.57 13.46 -4.70
CA MET A 16 -6.48 12.82 -3.76
C MET A 16 -7.92 13.27 -3.93
N ASP A 17 -8.17 14.53 -4.27
CA ASP A 17 -9.51 15.04 -4.51
C ASP A 17 -10.15 14.35 -5.72
N GLN A 18 -9.43 14.24 -6.84
CA GLN A 18 -9.94 13.55 -8.02
C GLN A 18 -10.13 12.05 -7.77
N VAL A 19 -9.18 11.40 -7.10
CA VAL A 19 -9.30 9.97 -6.73
C VAL A 19 -10.53 9.75 -5.86
N LEU A 20 -10.73 10.54 -4.80
CA LEU A 20 -11.86 10.39 -3.90
C LEU A 20 -13.21 10.75 -4.54
N ALA A 21 -13.25 11.71 -5.46
CA ALA A 21 -14.49 12.12 -6.12
C ALA A 21 -14.89 11.17 -7.27
N GLU A 22 -13.93 10.75 -8.09
CA GLU A 22 -14.19 10.14 -9.39
C GLU A 22 -13.66 8.70 -9.51
N GLY A 23 -12.75 8.28 -8.62
CA GLY A 23 -12.03 7.01 -8.77
C GLY A 23 -10.97 7.04 -9.87
N THR A 24 -10.62 8.22 -10.39
CA THR A 24 -9.58 8.44 -11.41
C THR A 24 -8.43 9.28 -10.85
N CYS A 25 -7.29 9.32 -11.53
CA CYS A 25 -6.14 10.13 -11.13
C CYS A 25 -5.81 11.15 -12.22
N PRO A 26 -5.42 12.39 -11.87
CA PRO A 26 -4.95 13.34 -12.87
C PRO A 26 -3.71 12.82 -13.58
N THR A 27 -3.61 13.13 -14.87
CA THR A 27 -2.41 12.84 -15.66
C THR A 27 -1.28 13.79 -15.30
N ASN A 28 -0.05 13.40 -15.63
CA ASN A 28 1.10 14.28 -15.48
C ASN A 28 0.94 15.58 -16.27
N ALA A 29 0.32 15.53 -17.45
CA ALA A 29 0.06 16.72 -18.25
C ALA A 29 -0.89 17.69 -17.52
N GLN A 30 -1.94 17.17 -16.88
CA GLN A 30 -2.87 17.98 -16.08
C GLN A 30 -2.18 18.59 -14.85
N LEU A 31 -1.37 17.81 -14.14
CA LEU A 31 -0.61 18.28 -12.98
C LEU A 31 0.43 19.35 -13.38
N ALA A 32 1.18 19.11 -14.44
CA ALA A 32 2.19 20.04 -14.97
C ALA A 32 1.54 21.36 -15.37
N GLN A 33 0.42 21.31 -16.10
CA GLN A 33 -0.33 22.49 -16.51
C GLN A 33 -0.88 23.26 -15.31
N ALA A 34 -1.55 22.60 -14.38
CA ALA A 34 -2.19 23.22 -13.22
C ALA A 34 -1.19 23.93 -12.28
N HIS A 35 0.06 23.46 -12.26
CA HIS A 35 1.11 24.00 -11.38
C HIS A 35 2.23 24.72 -12.12
N SER A 36 2.10 24.90 -13.44
CA SER A 36 3.13 25.53 -14.31
C SER A 36 4.52 24.91 -14.12
N LEU A 37 4.57 23.57 -14.06
CA LEU A 37 5.80 22.81 -13.90
C LEU A 37 6.27 22.23 -15.22
N SER A 38 7.58 22.20 -15.42
CA SER A 38 8.20 21.33 -16.41
C SER A 38 8.07 19.85 -16.03
N ALA A 39 8.28 18.96 -16.99
CA ALA A 39 8.29 17.51 -16.75
C ALA A 39 9.33 17.09 -15.70
N ASP A 40 10.52 17.71 -15.71
CA ASP A 40 11.59 17.41 -14.76
C ASP A 40 11.24 17.85 -13.34
N GLU A 41 10.62 19.04 -13.19
CA GLU A 41 10.14 19.52 -11.88
C GLU A 41 9.03 18.62 -11.33
N LEU A 42 8.08 18.19 -12.17
CA LEU A 42 7.03 17.27 -11.77
C LEU A 42 7.61 15.89 -11.38
N ALA A 43 8.60 15.37 -12.12
CA ALA A 43 9.29 14.13 -11.77
C ALA A 43 10.00 14.23 -10.40
N ILE A 44 10.58 15.38 -10.08
CA ILE A 44 11.13 15.66 -8.74
C ILE A 44 10.01 15.65 -7.70
N VAL A 45 8.86 16.28 -7.97
CA VAL A 45 7.70 16.24 -7.07
C VAL A 45 7.24 14.80 -6.81
N HIS A 46 7.03 14.00 -7.86
CA HIS A 46 6.60 12.61 -7.72
C HIS A 46 7.59 11.79 -6.90
N ARG A 47 8.90 11.90 -7.15
CA ARG A 47 9.92 11.22 -6.35
C ARG A 47 9.83 11.58 -4.86
N ASN A 48 9.52 12.84 -4.54
CA ASN A 48 9.36 13.27 -3.16
C ASN A 48 8.06 12.72 -2.54
N LEU A 49 6.96 12.71 -3.29
CA LEU A 49 5.70 12.11 -2.84
C LEU A 49 5.82 10.59 -2.67
N GLU A 50 6.58 9.91 -3.53
CA GLU A 50 6.89 8.48 -3.44
C GLU A 50 7.76 8.17 -2.21
N ALA A 51 8.80 8.97 -1.95
CA ALA A 51 9.58 8.89 -0.72
C ALA A 51 8.73 9.14 0.55
N GLY A 52 7.63 9.87 0.43
CA GLY A 52 6.63 10.08 1.49
C GLY A 52 5.49 9.06 1.50
N ILE A 53 5.58 7.98 0.70
CA ILE A 53 4.57 6.91 0.62
C ILE A 53 3.18 7.47 0.25
N CYS A 54 3.14 8.48 -0.63
CA CYS A 54 1.90 9.10 -1.11
C CYS A 54 1.52 8.62 -2.51
N VAL A 55 2.52 8.47 -3.39
CA VAL A 55 2.31 8.01 -4.78
C VAL A 55 3.34 6.96 -5.15
N ALA A 56 3.12 6.24 -6.25
CA ALA A 56 4.16 5.52 -6.97
C ALA A 56 3.96 5.73 -8.47
N VAL A 57 5.04 5.91 -9.20
CA VAL A 57 5.00 6.21 -10.64
C VAL A 57 5.24 4.95 -11.46
N GLN A 58 4.51 4.82 -12.56
CA GLN A 58 4.63 3.72 -13.51
C GLN A 58 6.09 3.56 -13.96
N ASN A 59 6.58 2.33 -13.92
CA ASN A 59 7.96 2.00 -14.26
C ASN A 59 8.04 1.00 -15.43
N LYS A 60 9.24 0.80 -15.96
CA LYS A 60 9.46 -0.09 -17.12
C LYS A 60 9.11 -1.56 -16.86
N GLN A 61 9.11 -2.01 -15.61
CA GLN A 61 8.77 -3.41 -15.29
C GLN A 61 7.28 -3.70 -15.50
N HIS A 62 6.45 -2.66 -15.42
CA HIS A 62 4.99 -2.72 -15.51
C HIS A 62 4.45 -2.09 -16.80
N GLU A 63 5.34 -1.63 -17.67
CA GLU A 63 4.99 -1.13 -19.00
C GLU A 63 4.31 -2.24 -19.80
N ASN A 64 3.15 -1.94 -20.40
CA ASN A 64 2.34 -2.88 -21.17
C ASN A 64 1.95 -4.16 -20.40
N MET A 65 1.93 -4.12 -19.07
CA MET A 65 1.52 -5.24 -18.23
C MET A 65 0.08 -5.67 -18.57
N LYS A 66 -0.09 -6.94 -18.90
CA LYS A 66 -1.41 -7.55 -19.20
C LYS A 66 -1.99 -8.30 -18.00
N TYR A 67 -1.17 -8.58 -16.99
CA TYR A 67 -1.54 -9.33 -15.81
C TYR A 67 -1.01 -8.64 -14.57
N PHE A 68 -1.89 -8.31 -13.63
CA PHE A 68 -1.49 -7.85 -12.31
C PHE A 68 -1.73 -8.98 -11.33
N GLN A 69 -0.70 -9.39 -10.61
CA GLN A 69 -0.82 -10.49 -9.66
C GLN A 69 -1.46 -11.76 -10.26
N GLY A 70 -1.11 -12.10 -11.51
CA GLY A 70 -1.63 -13.28 -12.19
C GLY A 70 -3.11 -13.20 -12.60
N GLU A 71 -3.78 -12.08 -12.35
CA GLU A 71 -5.11 -11.78 -12.86
C GLU A 71 -4.99 -10.93 -14.12
N LYS A 72 -5.78 -11.27 -15.15
CA LYS A 72 -5.76 -10.54 -16.42
C LYS A 72 -6.39 -9.16 -16.22
N LEU A 73 -5.70 -8.13 -16.68
CA LEU A 73 -6.25 -6.78 -16.69
C LEU A 73 -7.24 -6.62 -17.86
N SER A 74 -8.38 -5.98 -17.57
CA SER A 74 -9.39 -5.64 -18.57
C SER A 74 -9.05 -4.38 -19.35
N VAL A 75 -8.27 -3.48 -18.74
CA VAL A 75 -7.74 -2.26 -19.33
C VAL A 75 -6.23 -2.19 -19.05
N PRO A 76 -5.44 -1.58 -19.94
CA PRO A 76 -4.03 -1.38 -19.66
C PRO A 76 -3.84 -0.50 -18.40
N PRO A 77 -2.73 -0.69 -17.67
CA PRO A 77 -2.33 0.26 -16.63
C PRO A 77 -1.97 1.63 -17.25
N PRO A 78 -1.70 2.66 -16.42
CA PRO A 78 -1.27 3.96 -16.92
C PRO A 78 0.03 3.86 -17.72
N GLU A 79 0.25 4.84 -18.58
CA GLU A 79 1.46 4.95 -19.41
C GLU A 79 2.73 5.14 -18.57
N LEU A 80 3.88 4.85 -19.16
CA LEU A 80 5.18 4.99 -18.49
C LEU A 80 5.36 6.42 -17.97
N GLY A 81 5.68 6.55 -16.67
CA GLY A 81 5.85 7.85 -16.02
C GLY A 81 4.58 8.43 -15.41
N GLU A 82 3.38 7.93 -15.73
CA GLU A 82 2.13 8.32 -15.07
C GLU A 82 2.01 7.75 -13.65
N ILE A 83 1.14 8.34 -12.83
CA ILE A 83 0.89 7.84 -11.48
C ILE A 83 0.23 6.46 -11.55
N PHE A 84 0.89 5.46 -10.98
CA PHE A 84 0.42 4.07 -10.93
C PHE A 84 -0.37 3.77 -9.65
N TYR A 85 0.11 4.33 -8.53
CA TYR A 85 -0.58 4.29 -7.25
C TYR A 85 -0.73 5.70 -6.67
N ALA A 86 -1.94 6.06 -6.26
CA ALA A 86 -2.23 7.20 -5.41
C ALA A 86 -2.64 6.64 -4.04
N ARG A 87 -1.65 6.33 -3.21
CA ARG A 87 -1.77 5.37 -2.10
C ARG A 87 -2.89 5.77 -1.13
N PRO A 88 -3.84 4.87 -0.79
CA PRO A 88 -3.86 3.41 -1.02
C PRO A 88 -4.50 2.91 -2.34
N PHE A 89 -4.78 3.80 -3.29
CA PHE A 89 -5.53 3.48 -4.50
C PHE A 89 -4.61 3.10 -5.67
N ALA A 90 -5.07 2.15 -6.48
CA ALA A 90 -4.59 1.96 -7.85
C ALA A 90 -5.31 2.91 -8.80
N THR A 91 -4.57 3.46 -9.76
CA THR A 91 -5.11 4.34 -10.81
C THR A 91 -5.62 3.56 -12.02
N PHE A 92 -5.65 2.22 -11.93
CA PHE A 92 -6.12 1.30 -12.95
C PHE A 92 -7.02 0.23 -12.36
N LYS A 93 -7.87 -0.36 -13.21
CA LYS A 93 -8.80 -1.42 -12.80
C LYS A 93 -8.04 -2.73 -12.59
N ASN A 94 -8.04 -3.25 -11.37
CA ASN A 94 -7.44 -4.52 -11.00
C ASN A 94 -8.43 -5.42 -10.23
N HIS A 95 -7.97 -6.55 -9.71
CA HIS A 95 -8.79 -7.50 -8.93
C HIS A 95 -8.98 -7.10 -7.46
N TYR A 96 -8.67 -5.87 -7.07
CA TYR A 96 -9.03 -5.25 -5.79
C TYR A 96 -10.04 -4.10 -5.94
N PRO A 97 -11.21 -4.32 -6.57
CA PRO A 97 -12.27 -3.31 -6.62
C PRO A 97 -12.72 -2.92 -5.20
N VAL A 98 -12.97 -1.63 -5.01
CA VAL A 98 -13.38 -1.01 -3.75
C VAL A 98 -14.76 -0.42 -3.95
N TRP A 99 -15.73 -0.93 -3.18
CA TRP A 99 -17.09 -0.46 -3.13
C TRP A 99 -17.28 0.41 -1.90
N VAL A 100 -17.88 1.58 -2.07
CA VAL A 100 -18.21 2.50 -0.97
C VAL A 100 -19.70 2.76 -1.02
N ASP A 101 -20.43 2.39 0.02
CA ASP A 101 -21.91 2.46 0.08
C ASP A 101 -22.60 1.85 -1.16
N GLY A 102 -22.01 0.79 -1.72
CA GLY A 102 -22.52 0.08 -2.91
C GLY A 102 -21.96 0.54 -4.25
N ASP A 103 -21.37 1.74 -4.33
CA ASP A 103 -20.75 2.27 -5.55
C ASP A 103 -19.33 1.75 -5.74
N GLN A 104 -19.05 1.09 -6.87
CA GLN A 104 -17.70 0.66 -7.25
C GLN A 104 -17.06 1.66 -8.20
N LYS A 105 -16.21 2.53 -7.68
CA LYS A 105 -15.41 3.48 -8.50
C LYS A 105 -13.91 3.28 -8.34
N TRP A 106 -13.49 2.84 -7.15
CA TRP A 106 -12.09 2.79 -6.76
C TRP A 106 -11.51 1.38 -6.87
N TYR A 107 -10.19 1.31 -6.92
CA TYR A 107 -9.41 0.08 -6.86
C TYR A 107 -8.29 0.25 -5.84
N GLY A 108 -8.04 -0.77 -5.02
CA GLY A 108 -6.91 -0.78 -4.10
C GLY A 108 -5.62 -1.20 -4.79
N GLU A 109 -4.49 -0.72 -4.29
CA GLU A 109 -3.19 -1.10 -4.87
C GLU A 109 -2.80 -2.57 -4.59
N CYS A 110 -3.15 -3.12 -3.42
CA CYS A 110 -2.84 -4.49 -3.06
C CYS A 110 -3.63 -4.97 -1.84
N ALA A 111 -3.54 -6.27 -1.52
CA ALA A 111 -4.24 -6.89 -0.38
C ALA A 111 -3.91 -6.26 0.98
N VAL A 112 -2.70 -5.71 1.14
CA VAL A 112 -2.28 -5.07 2.39
C VAL A 112 -3.00 -3.75 2.61
N GLU A 113 -3.01 -2.88 1.60
CA GLU A 113 -3.56 -1.53 1.71
C GLU A 113 -5.09 -1.53 1.78
N VAL A 114 -5.74 -2.45 1.07
CA VAL A 114 -7.20 -2.58 1.16
C VAL A 114 -7.69 -2.97 2.56
N CYS A 115 -6.86 -3.58 3.41
CA CYS A 115 -7.24 -3.87 4.79
C CYS A 115 -7.51 -2.60 5.62
N GLY A 116 -6.94 -1.45 5.25
CA GLY A 116 -7.14 -0.16 5.93
C GLY A 116 -7.84 0.90 5.10
N ILE A 117 -8.28 0.59 3.88
CA ILE A 117 -8.76 1.59 2.92
C ILE A 117 -10.04 2.31 3.35
N SER A 118 -10.83 1.73 4.27
CA SER A 118 -12.05 2.37 4.77
C SER A 118 -11.81 3.70 5.50
N MET A 119 -10.58 3.96 5.99
CA MET A 119 -10.22 5.28 6.54
C MET A 119 -10.30 6.41 5.51
N MET A 120 -10.23 6.09 4.22
CA MET A 120 -10.33 7.08 3.16
C MET A 120 -11.78 7.56 2.95
N PHE A 121 -12.76 6.92 3.60
CA PHE A 121 -14.19 7.19 3.44
C PHE A 121 -14.87 7.29 4.82
N PRO A 122 -14.68 8.40 5.56
CA PRO A 122 -15.21 8.54 6.91
C PRO A 122 -16.72 8.31 7.01
N GLY A 123 -17.12 7.47 7.97
CA GLY A 123 -18.51 7.10 8.24
C GLY A 123 -19.13 6.10 7.26
N LYS A 124 -18.43 5.75 6.16
CA LYS A 124 -18.97 4.91 5.09
C LYS A 124 -18.53 3.46 5.23
N GLU A 125 -19.39 2.56 4.79
CA GLU A 125 -19.01 1.16 4.67
C GLU A 125 -18.24 0.94 3.38
N VAL A 126 -17.11 0.25 3.49
CA VAL A 126 -16.24 -0.06 2.38
C VAL A 126 -16.06 -1.56 2.28
N ALA A 127 -16.39 -2.12 1.12
CA ALA A 127 -16.21 -3.53 0.81
C ALA A 127 -15.15 -3.70 -0.28
N VAL A 128 -14.35 -4.75 -0.17
CA VAL A 128 -13.43 -5.20 -1.22
C VAL A 128 -13.64 -6.69 -1.43
N ARG A 129 -14.06 -7.05 -2.64
CA ARG A 129 -14.28 -8.41 -3.12
C ARG A 129 -13.21 -8.73 -4.15
N SER A 130 -12.41 -9.73 -3.85
CA SER A 130 -11.23 -10.11 -4.63
C SER A 130 -11.17 -11.64 -4.72
N VAL A 131 -10.00 -12.18 -5.06
CA VAL A 131 -9.76 -13.61 -5.17
C VAL A 131 -8.50 -14.04 -4.41
N CYS A 132 -8.51 -15.28 -3.95
CA CYS A 132 -7.31 -15.95 -3.43
C CYS A 132 -6.29 -16.12 -4.56
N ARG A 133 -5.06 -15.69 -4.33
CA ARG A 133 -4.00 -15.76 -5.36
C ARG A 133 -3.65 -17.18 -5.79
N GLN A 134 -3.81 -18.16 -4.90
CA GLN A 134 -3.49 -19.57 -5.15
C GLN A 134 -4.68 -20.35 -5.72
N THR A 135 -5.85 -20.26 -5.09
CA THR A 135 -7.02 -21.11 -5.37
C THR A 135 -8.05 -20.45 -6.26
N LYS A 136 -7.97 -19.13 -6.46
CA LYS A 136 -8.96 -18.28 -7.15
C LYS A 136 -10.33 -18.22 -6.48
N GLU A 137 -10.48 -18.82 -5.30
CA GLU A 137 -11.69 -18.70 -4.51
C GLU A 137 -11.97 -17.24 -4.14
N PRO A 138 -13.25 -16.82 -4.08
CA PRO A 138 -13.60 -15.46 -3.73
C PRO A 138 -13.16 -15.13 -2.29
N VAL A 139 -12.70 -13.90 -2.10
CA VAL A 139 -12.42 -13.34 -0.78
C VAL A 139 -13.10 -11.99 -0.64
N GLU A 140 -13.50 -11.65 0.59
CA GLU A 140 -14.15 -10.39 0.90
C GLU A 140 -13.57 -9.80 2.19
N ILE A 141 -13.44 -8.49 2.22
CA ILE A 141 -13.32 -7.70 3.45
C ILE A 141 -14.37 -6.59 3.44
N VAL A 142 -14.93 -6.29 4.60
CA VAL A 142 -15.85 -5.17 4.82
C VAL A 142 -15.35 -4.41 6.05
N ALA A 143 -15.21 -3.09 5.91
CA ALA A 143 -14.66 -2.24 6.95
C ALA A 143 -15.36 -0.88 6.98
N ARG A 144 -15.25 -0.19 8.13
CA ARG A 144 -15.70 1.20 8.31
C ARG A 144 -14.72 1.91 9.23
N ASP A 145 -14.30 3.12 8.87
CA ASP A 145 -13.41 3.97 9.69
C ASP A 145 -12.12 3.25 10.14
N GLY A 146 -11.50 2.47 9.25
CA GLY A 146 -10.30 1.69 9.55
C GLY A 146 -10.54 0.42 10.38
N LYS A 147 -11.78 0.11 10.77
CA LYS A 147 -12.11 -1.11 11.50
C LYS A 147 -12.71 -2.15 10.57
N LEU A 148 -12.11 -3.34 10.52
CA LEU A 148 -12.71 -4.50 9.86
C LEU A 148 -13.98 -4.92 10.61
N LEU A 149 -15.08 -5.01 9.88
CA LEU A 149 -16.38 -5.46 10.36
C LEU A 149 -16.60 -6.93 9.99
N HIS A 150 -16.19 -7.30 8.77
CA HIS A 150 -16.30 -8.65 8.24
C HIS A 150 -15.12 -8.97 7.33
N TYR A 151 -14.84 -10.26 7.20
CA TYR A 151 -14.02 -10.80 6.13
C TYR A 151 -14.39 -12.27 5.90
N SER A 152 -14.25 -12.73 4.67
CA SER A 152 -14.55 -14.09 4.25
C SER A 152 -13.49 -14.59 3.25
N PRO A 153 -13.06 -15.86 3.32
CA PRO A 153 -13.37 -16.82 4.38
C PRO A 153 -12.75 -16.40 5.72
N LYS A 154 -13.20 -16.98 6.84
CA LYS A 154 -12.61 -16.68 8.17
C LYS A 154 -11.17 -17.16 8.32
N THR A 155 -10.73 -18.03 7.43
CA THR A 155 -9.35 -18.49 7.27
C THR A 155 -8.48 -17.54 6.45
N LEU A 156 -9.04 -16.45 5.90
CA LEU A 156 -8.31 -15.50 5.04
C LEU A 156 -6.98 -15.08 5.65
N ARG A 157 -5.98 -14.98 4.78
CA ARG A 157 -4.63 -14.54 5.09
C ARG A 157 -4.18 -13.47 4.12
N VAL A 158 -3.39 -12.53 4.62
CA VAL A 158 -2.71 -11.51 3.83
C VAL A 158 -1.22 -11.82 3.83
N HIS A 159 -0.65 -11.97 2.64
CA HIS A 159 0.79 -12.14 2.48
C HIS A 159 1.44 -10.81 2.11
N ILE A 160 2.59 -10.51 2.72
CA ILE A 160 3.43 -9.37 2.39
C ILE A 160 4.72 -9.91 1.79
N GLY A 161 4.93 -9.72 0.49
CA GLY A 161 5.85 -10.53 -0.31
C GLY A 161 7.33 -10.26 -0.06
N PHE A 162 7.72 -9.02 0.21
CA PHE A 162 9.12 -8.64 0.39
C PHE A 162 9.37 -7.81 1.65
N PRO A 163 10.49 -8.06 2.36
CA PRO A 163 10.89 -7.25 3.51
C PRO A 163 10.97 -5.76 3.17
N ILE A 164 10.61 -4.92 4.14
CA ILE A 164 10.55 -3.46 3.97
C ILE A 164 11.88 -2.85 3.50
N ARG A 165 13.00 -3.53 3.78
CA ARG A 165 14.35 -3.11 3.37
C ARG A 165 14.53 -2.99 1.85
N TYR A 166 13.67 -3.64 1.06
CA TYR A 166 13.70 -3.60 -0.40
C TYR A 166 12.69 -2.62 -1.01
N PHE A 167 11.83 -2.01 -0.19
CA PHE A 167 10.85 -1.02 -0.67
C PHE A 167 11.46 0.10 -1.51
N PRO A 168 12.63 0.69 -1.16
CA PRO A 168 13.20 1.77 -1.97
C PRO A 168 13.67 1.33 -3.37
N ASP A 169 13.87 0.03 -3.61
CA ASP A 169 14.35 -0.46 -4.91
C ASP A 169 13.24 -0.46 -5.96
N ASP A 170 12.01 -0.71 -5.51
CA ASP A 170 10.82 -0.77 -6.37
C ASP A 170 9.54 -0.52 -5.57
N ALA A 171 9.17 0.76 -5.44
CA ALA A 171 7.96 1.18 -4.74
C ALA A 171 6.67 0.69 -5.41
N VAL A 172 6.71 0.36 -6.70
CA VAL A 172 5.57 -0.20 -7.45
C VAL A 172 5.50 -1.71 -7.23
N GLY A 173 6.57 -2.42 -7.59
CA GLY A 173 6.63 -3.89 -7.57
C GLY A 173 6.57 -4.49 -6.15
N TRP A 174 6.79 -3.70 -5.09
CA TRP A 174 6.53 -4.17 -3.72
C TRP A 174 5.08 -4.64 -3.54
N CYS A 175 4.13 -4.04 -4.25
CA CYS A 175 2.70 -4.38 -4.17
C CYS A 175 2.34 -5.64 -4.95
N ASP A 176 3.12 -6.07 -5.94
CA ASP A 176 2.83 -7.23 -6.82
C ASP A 176 2.73 -8.57 -6.10
N TYR A 177 3.31 -8.62 -4.91
CA TYR A 177 3.41 -9.83 -4.11
C TYR A 177 2.66 -9.71 -2.78
N ASN A 178 1.90 -8.63 -2.62
CA ASN A 178 1.00 -8.42 -1.50
C ASN A 178 -0.39 -8.91 -1.91
N SER A 179 -0.74 -10.14 -1.51
CA SER A 179 -1.94 -10.84 -1.99
C SER A 179 -2.78 -11.47 -0.89
N PHE A 180 -4.08 -11.65 -1.18
CA PHE A 180 -4.98 -12.45 -0.38
C PHE A 180 -4.84 -13.94 -0.66
N PHE A 181 -5.05 -14.74 0.37
CA PHE A 181 -5.10 -16.19 0.30
C PHE A 181 -6.23 -16.71 1.18
N SER A 182 -7.06 -17.62 0.66
CA SER A 182 -8.23 -18.14 1.37
C SER A 182 -7.88 -18.88 2.67
N SER A 183 -6.67 -19.43 2.81
CA SER A 183 -6.20 -20.09 4.02
C SER A 183 -4.68 -20.06 4.17
N GLU A 184 -4.15 -20.57 5.30
CA GLU A 184 -2.70 -20.75 5.47
C GLU A 184 -2.13 -21.79 4.50
N GLU A 185 -2.87 -22.86 4.24
CA GLU A 185 -2.52 -23.91 3.28
C GLU A 185 -2.34 -23.31 1.89
N ALA A 186 -3.29 -22.47 1.45
CA ALA A 186 -3.21 -21.77 0.17
C ALA A 186 -1.96 -20.90 0.05
N VAL A 187 -1.59 -20.16 1.11
CA VAL A 187 -0.33 -19.38 1.12
C VAL A 187 0.88 -20.32 1.02
N ASN A 188 0.88 -21.41 1.78
CA ASN A 188 2.01 -22.34 1.85
C ASN A 188 2.24 -23.05 0.52
N GLU A 189 1.19 -23.46 -0.18
CA GLU A 189 1.28 -24.02 -1.54
C GLU A 189 1.84 -23.01 -2.53
N TRP A 190 1.35 -21.77 -2.47
CA TRP A 190 1.84 -20.71 -3.34
C TRP A 190 3.33 -20.42 -3.09
N LYS A 191 3.76 -20.38 -1.82
CA LYS A 191 5.16 -20.19 -1.43
C LYS A 191 6.07 -21.30 -1.96
N LYS A 192 5.60 -22.56 -1.99
CA LYS A 192 6.36 -23.68 -2.59
C LYS A 192 6.64 -23.45 -4.08
N LYS A 193 5.69 -22.85 -4.80
CA LYS A 193 5.85 -22.49 -6.23
C LYS A 193 6.65 -21.20 -6.44
N HIS A 194 6.83 -20.38 -5.40
CA HIS A 194 7.53 -19.10 -5.46
C HIS A 194 8.61 -18.96 -4.37
N PRO A 195 9.61 -19.87 -4.32
CA PRO A 195 10.59 -19.93 -3.21
C PRO A 195 11.48 -18.68 -3.08
N ARG A 196 11.53 -17.83 -4.11
CA ARG A 196 12.27 -16.56 -4.10
C ARG A 196 11.56 -15.46 -3.30
N ILE A 197 10.27 -15.60 -3.05
CA ILE A 197 9.46 -14.60 -2.35
C ILE A 197 9.44 -14.93 -0.86
N LYS A 198 10.31 -14.26 -0.11
CA LYS A 198 10.52 -14.51 1.33
C LYS A 198 9.71 -13.55 2.19
N GLY A 199 8.40 -13.57 1.97
CA GLY A 199 7.45 -12.72 2.64
C GLY A 199 6.94 -13.24 3.99
N ILE A 200 6.15 -12.42 4.68
CA ILE A 200 5.42 -12.81 5.89
C ILE A 200 3.93 -12.92 5.64
N THR A 201 3.22 -13.64 6.50
CA THR A 201 1.77 -13.81 6.40
C THR A 201 1.13 -13.36 7.70
N ARG A 202 0.02 -12.64 7.62
CA ARG A 202 -0.74 -12.10 8.75
C ARG A 202 -2.25 -12.26 8.53
N SER A 203 -3.03 -12.06 9.59
CA SER A 203 -4.48 -11.96 9.48
C SER A 203 -4.88 -10.60 8.87
N PRO A 204 -6.06 -10.49 8.26
CA PRO A 204 -6.61 -9.21 7.81
C PRO A 204 -6.64 -8.15 8.91
N GLU A 205 -6.99 -8.51 10.15
CA GLU A 205 -7.06 -7.59 11.30
C GLU A 205 -5.70 -7.07 11.70
N THR A 206 -4.70 -7.95 11.81
CA THR A 206 -3.33 -7.52 12.11
C THR A 206 -2.81 -6.56 11.03
N THR A 207 -3.18 -6.82 9.77
CA THR A 207 -2.77 -6.01 8.63
C THR A 207 -3.51 -4.66 8.61
N ALA A 208 -4.81 -4.65 8.91
CA ALA A 208 -5.60 -3.45 9.08
C ALA A 208 -5.04 -2.58 10.21
N GLU A 209 -4.72 -3.16 11.37
CA GLU A 209 -4.12 -2.44 12.49
C GLU A 209 -2.77 -1.81 12.12
N PHE A 210 -1.92 -2.51 11.36
CA PHE A 210 -0.67 -1.99 10.82
C PHE A 210 -0.91 -0.77 9.91
N ILE A 211 -1.80 -0.91 8.92
CA ILE A 211 -2.09 0.20 7.99
C ILE A 211 -2.73 1.35 8.73
N VAL A 212 -3.79 1.12 9.49
CA VAL A 212 -4.62 2.15 10.12
C VAL A 212 -3.84 3.01 11.09
N ASN A 213 -2.97 2.39 11.89
CA ASN A 213 -2.29 3.10 12.97
C ASN A 213 -0.91 3.63 12.59
N LEU A 214 -0.24 3.04 11.59
CA LEU A 214 1.17 3.35 11.29
C LEU A 214 1.38 3.94 9.89
N VAL A 215 0.70 3.42 8.87
CA VAL A 215 0.98 3.76 7.46
C VAL A 215 -0.08 4.68 6.85
N GLY A 216 -1.33 4.60 7.31
CA GLY A 216 -2.48 5.29 6.74
C GLY A 216 -3.04 6.40 7.62
N LYS A 217 -2.59 6.51 8.86
CA LYS A 217 -3.08 7.52 9.81
C LYS A 217 -2.80 8.93 9.28
N GLY A 218 -3.87 9.70 9.07
CA GLY A 218 -3.78 11.07 8.55
C GLY A 218 -3.66 11.16 7.03
N ARG A 219 -3.86 10.08 6.26
CA ARG A 219 -3.79 10.12 4.79
C ARG A 219 -4.84 11.03 4.13
N LEU A 220 -5.90 11.41 4.83
CA LEU A 220 -6.82 12.44 4.34
C LEU A 220 -6.22 13.87 4.43
N ASP A 221 -5.23 14.08 5.29
CA ASP A 221 -4.55 15.36 5.41
C ASP A 221 -3.64 15.60 4.20
N TYR A 222 -3.70 16.79 3.59
CA TYR A 222 -2.93 17.07 2.37
C TYR A 222 -1.43 17.21 2.59
N ASP A 223 -1.00 17.45 3.83
CA ASP A 223 0.39 17.45 4.24
C ASP A 223 0.84 16.11 4.84
N TYR A 224 0.03 15.05 4.65
CA TYR A 224 0.30 13.71 5.15
C TYR A 224 1.75 13.30 4.93
N GLN A 225 2.37 12.87 6.03
CA GLN A 225 3.66 12.23 6.05
C GLN A 225 3.61 11.10 7.07
N PRO A 226 4.19 9.92 6.78
CA PRO A 226 4.16 8.80 7.70
C PRO A 226 4.67 9.20 9.08
N ARG A 227 3.91 8.93 10.13
CA ARG A 227 4.29 9.23 11.50
C ARG A 227 4.37 7.95 12.30
N LEU A 228 5.57 7.60 12.74
CA LEU A 228 5.85 6.41 13.52
C LEU A 228 5.80 6.73 15.03
N PRO A 229 4.78 6.27 15.76
CA PRO A 229 4.70 6.44 17.20
C PRO A 229 5.57 5.40 17.93
N VAL A 230 6.78 5.78 18.33
CA VAL A 230 7.84 4.87 18.75
C VAL A 230 7.45 4.03 19.97
N LEU A 231 6.90 4.62 21.04
CA LEU A 231 6.49 3.86 22.21
C LEU A 231 5.28 2.98 21.92
N SER A 232 4.28 3.50 21.19
CA SER A 232 3.11 2.71 20.79
C SER A 232 3.53 1.48 19.97
N VAL A 233 4.48 1.64 19.05
CA VAL A 233 5.08 0.55 18.27
C VAL A 233 5.83 -0.44 19.17
N LEU A 234 6.64 0.05 20.12
CA LEU A 234 7.39 -0.80 21.03
C LEU A 234 6.46 -1.67 21.90
N PHE A 235 5.45 -1.07 22.53
CA PHE A 235 4.55 -1.76 23.45
C PHE A 235 3.47 -2.60 22.74
N ARG A 236 3.12 -2.27 21.49
CA ARG A 236 2.07 -2.95 20.71
C ARG A 236 2.59 -3.63 19.44
N ALA A 237 3.89 -3.93 19.39
CA ALA A 237 4.55 -4.51 18.22
C ALA A 237 3.82 -5.76 17.67
N HIS A 238 3.32 -6.62 18.56
CA HIS A 238 2.57 -7.83 18.16
C HIS A 238 1.26 -7.51 17.45
N ARG A 239 0.52 -6.47 17.89
CA ARG A 239 -0.75 -6.03 17.29
C ARG A 239 -0.56 -5.49 15.88
N TYR A 240 0.59 -4.89 15.60
CA TYR A 240 0.96 -4.41 14.27
C TYR A 240 1.67 -5.47 13.42
N GLY A 241 1.80 -6.70 13.90
CA GLY A 241 2.45 -7.79 13.16
C GLY A 241 3.97 -7.67 13.06
N PHE A 242 4.61 -6.83 13.88
CA PHE A 242 6.06 -6.66 13.93
C PHE A 242 6.81 -7.75 14.69
N THR A 243 6.08 -8.66 15.32
CA THR A 243 6.67 -9.81 16.00
C THR A 243 6.16 -11.11 15.41
N ARG A 244 6.96 -12.16 15.56
CA ARG A 244 6.57 -13.55 15.32
C ARG A 244 6.50 -14.31 16.65
N GLN A 245 5.52 -15.19 16.78
CA GLN A 245 5.44 -16.11 17.91
C GLN A 245 6.36 -17.31 17.64
N LYS A 246 7.20 -17.69 18.61
CA LYS A 246 7.91 -18.97 18.55
C LYS A 246 6.99 -20.07 19.09
N PRO A 247 6.89 -21.25 18.45
CA PRO A 247 6.00 -22.32 18.92
C PRO A 247 6.26 -22.77 20.37
N ILE A 248 7.51 -22.67 20.83
CA ILE A 248 7.99 -23.26 22.09
C ILE A 248 7.91 -22.28 23.27
N LEU A 249 7.92 -20.97 23.01
CA LEU A 249 7.79 -19.95 24.06
C LEU A 249 6.62 -19.03 23.69
N LYS A 250 5.69 -18.79 24.62
CA LYS A 250 4.63 -17.76 24.50
C LYS A 250 5.20 -16.32 24.50
N TYR A 251 6.39 -16.13 23.94
CA TYR A 251 7.12 -14.88 23.85
C TYR A 251 7.14 -14.40 22.40
N PHE A 252 6.89 -13.10 22.21
CA PHE A 252 6.91 -12.44 20.91
C PHE A 252 8.32 -11.93 20.60
N TRP A 253 8.86 -12.34 19.46
CA TRP A 253 10.20 -11.91 19.02
C TRP A 253 10.09 -10.96 17.83
N PRO A 254 10.89 -9.89 17.74
CA PRO A 254 10.90 -9.00 16.58
C PRO A 254 11.08 -9.79 15.28
N ASP A 255 10.28 -9.47 14.27
CA ASP A 255 10.34 -10.10 12.96
C ASP A 255 11.34 -9.34 12.07
N PRO A 256 12.46 -9.97 11.65
CA PRO A 256 13.48 -9.35 10.80
C PRO A 256 12.96 -8.81 9.46
N PHE A 257 11.74 -9.20 9.07
CA PHE A 257 11.04 -8.66 7.91
C PHE A 257 10.89 -7.12 7.97
N TRP A 258 10.67 -6.57 9.17
CA TRP A 258 10.41 -5.14 9.38
C TRP A 258 11.66 -4.33 9.73
N LEU A 259 12.80 -4.99 9.94
CA LEU A 259 14.01 -4.30 10.36
C LEU A 259 14.64 -3.57 9.16
N PRO A 260 14.90 -2.26 9.28
CA PRO A 260 15.69 -1.54 8.29
C PRO A 260 17.12 -2.10 8.26
N THR A 261 17.80 -1.96 7.13
CA THR A 261 19.19 -2.38 6.96
C THR A 261 20.04 -1.25 6.38
N PRO A 262 21.37 -1.31 6.51
CA PRO A 262 22.26 -0.35 5.83
C PRO A 262 22.02 -0.29 4.31
N TYR A 263 21.63 -1.41 3.71
CA TYR A 263 21.22 -1.49 2.30
C TYR A 263 20.01 -0.61 2.00
N MET A 264 19.00 -0.60 2.85
CA MET A 264 17.81 0.25 2.66
C MET A 264 18.20 1.73 2.64
N LEU A 265 19.07 2.15 3.56
CA LEU A 265 19.55 3.54 3.63
C LEU A 265 20.37 3.92 2.40
N SER A 266 21.27 3.03 1.93
CA SER A 266 22.05 3.28 0.72
C SER A 266 21.17 3.34 -0.52
N SER A 267 20.14 2.49 -0.61
CA SER A 267 19.20 2.51 -1.72
C SER A 267 18.35 3.78 -1.75
N MET A 268 17.78 4.19 -0.61
CA MET A 268 17.08 5.48 -0.50
C MET A 268 17.95 6.65 -0.96
N LYS A 269 19.25 6.66 -0.59
CA LYS A 269 20.20 7.68 -1.03
C LYS A 269 20.42 7.65 -2.54
N ARG A 270 20.60 6.47 -3.15
CA ARG A 270 20.76 6.32 -4.62
C ARG A 270 19.54 6.81 -5.38
N MET A 271 18.34 6.55 -4.85
CA MET A 271 17.08 7.01 -5.45
C MET A 271 16.84 8.51 -5.27
N GLY A 272 17.62 9.19 -4.41
CA GLY A 272 17.42 10.59 -4.06
C GLY A 272 16.21 10.80 -3.14
N TYR A 273 15.79 9.78 -2.41
CA TYR A 273 14.70 9.87 -1.45
C TYR A 273 15.14 10.69 -0.24
N LYS A 274 14.32 11.71 0.09
CA LYS A 274 14.44 12.43 1.35
C LYS A 274 13.70 11.67 2.45
N ASN A 275 14.15 11.81 3.69
CA ASN A 275 13.46 11.20 4.82
C ASN A 275 12.21 12.02 5.21
N TYR A 276 11.05 11.51 4.83
CA TYR A 276 9.72 12.07 5.16
C TYR A 276 9.03 11.35 6.32
N ILE A 277 9.63 10.30 6.88
CA ILE A 277 9.08 9.60 8.04
C ILE A 277 9.31 10.46 9.28
N ARG A 278 8.22 10.79 9.96
CA ARG A 278 8.21 11.50 11.24
C ARG A 278 8.21 10.50 12.39
N PHE A 279 8.88 10.85 13.49
CA PHE A 279 8.82 10.07 14.72
C PHE A 279 8.03 10.85 15.77
N SER A 280 7.18 10.14 16.52
CA SER A 280 6.57 10.66 17.74
C SER A 280 6.79 9.71 18.90
N ILE A 281 6.70 10.25 20.11
CA ILE A 281 6.82 9.46 21.32
C ILE A 281 5.61 8.51 21.44
N PHE A 282 4.39 9.04 21.24
CA PHE A 282 3.12 8.30 21.31
C PHE A 282 2.39 8.25 19.97
#